data_AF-A0AAD4W1V4-F1
#
_entry.id   AF-A0AAD4W1V4-F1
#
_cell.length_a   1.000
_cell.length_b   1.000
_cell.length_c   1.000
_cell.angle_alpha   90.00
_cell.angle_beta   90.00
_cell.angle_gamma   90.00
#
_symmetry.space_group_name_H-M   'P 1'
#
loop_
_entity.id
_entity.type
_entity.pdbx_description
1 polymer ?
#
loop_
_entity_poly.entity_id
_entity_poly.type
_entity_poly.pdbx_seq_one_letter_code
_entity_poly.pdbx_strand_id
1 'polypeptide(L)'
;MFSSNQQERDRVTTIRSITNRLLVYWQEIKLSVHSLAMNMAEFMHESIEEQERDLQEEEFEFAPAALDDSLPDVVDLLQEIHQGTEEDPRPTFISTLLEEPLKDEIIALLHDFKDCFAWDYHEIPGLDRGLVEHKLPMKKGCLLVKQARRWMSMETEPKVKEEIERLV
;
A
#
# COMPACT_ATOMS: atom_id res chain seq x y z
N MET A 1 -18.15 -57.03 14.53
CA MET A 1 -17.24 -56.45 13.50
C MET A 1 -18.01 -55.74 12.37
N PHE A 2 -18.99 -54.87 12.67
CA PHE A 2 -19.77 -54.16 11.61
C PHE A 2 -19.71 -52.62 11.69
N SER A 3 -19.20 -52.05 12.79
CA SER A 3 -19.22 -50.59 13.00
C SER A 3 -18.16 -49.84 12.17
N SER A 4 -17.03 -50.48 11.86
CA SER A 4 -15.92 -49.84 11.13
C SER A 4 -16.25 -49.55 9.67
N ASN A 5 -17.11 -50.36 9.05
CA ASN A 5 -17.45 -50.27 7.63
C ASN A 5 -18.52 -49.21 7.32
N GLN A 6 -19.27 -48.75 8.32
CA GLN A 6 -20.26 -47.69 8.10
C GLN A 6 -19.59 -46.31 8.11
N GLN A 7 -18.71 -46.08 9.09
CA GLN A 7 -17.99 -44.83 9.19
C GLN A 7 -17.09 -44.55 7.98
N GLU A 8 -16.50 -45.59 7.40
CA GLU A 8 -15.69 -45.44 6.19
C GLU A 8 -16.55 -45.10 4.95
N ARG A 9 -17.76 -45.68 4.86
CA ARG A 9 -18.72 -45.32 3.81
C ARG A 9 -19.20 -43.87 3.95
N ASP A 10 -19.45 -43.42 5.16
CA ASP A 10 -19.91 -42.04 5.42
C ASP A 10 -18.79 -41.02 5.09
N ARG A 11 -17.53 -41.36 5.37
CA ARG A 11 -16.35 -40.55 4.97
C ARG A 11 -16.21 -40.45 3.47
N VAL A 12 -16.27 -41.57 2.75
CA VAL A 12 -16.19 -41.58 1.27
C VAL A 12 -17.32 -40.75 0.65
N THR A 13 -18.52 -40.85 1.22
CA THR A 13 -19.69 -40.09 0.74
C THR A 13 -19.52 -38.59 0.98
N THR A 14 -18.96 -38.22 2.14
CA THR A 14 -18.65 -36.82 2.50
C THR A 14 -17.57 -36.24 1.59
N ILE A 15 -16.48 -36.97 1.35
CA ILE A 15 -15.40 -36.56 0.45
C ILE A 15 -15.96 -36.33 -0.96
N ARG A 16 -16.75 -37.27 -1.48
CA ARG A 16 -17.38 -37.15 -2.80
C ARG A 16 -18.33 -35.94 -2.91
N SER A 17 -19.04 -35.61 -1.84
CA SER A 17 -19.91 -34.43 -1.79
C SER A 17 -19.11 -33.12 -1.84
N ILE A 18 -18.01 -33.05 -1.08
CA ILE A 18 -17.13 -31.88 -1.06
C ILE A 18 -16.43 -31.70 -2.40
N THR A 19 -15.91 -32.77 -3.00
CA THR A 19 -15.25 -32.69 -4.31
C THR A 19 -16.21 -32.25 -5.40
N ASN A 20 -17.45 -32.75 -5.41
CA ASN A 20 -18.46 -32.31 -6.37
C ASN A 20 -18.84 -30.83 -6.21
N ARG A 21 -18.98 -30.34 -4.97
CA ARG A 21 -19.26 -28.91 -4.70
C ARG A 21 -18.11 -28.01 -5.17
N LEU A 22 -16.87 -28.42 -4.92
CA LEU A 22 -15.70 -27.68 -5.39
C LEU A 22 -15.61 -27.70 -6.91
N LEU A 23 -15.90 -28.83 -7.56
CA LEU A 23 -15.89 -28.94 -9.02
C LEU A 23 -16.91 -28.02 -9.70
N VAL A 24 -18.13 -27.96 -9.17
CA VAL A 24 -19.18 -27.05 -9.66
C VAL A 24 -18.75 -25.59 -9.49
N TYR A 25 -18.21 -25.23 -8.33
CA TYR A 25 -17.69 -23.89 -8.05
C TYR A 25 -16.55 -23.51 -9.02
N TRP A 26 -15.61 -24.42 -9.27
CA TRP A 26 -14.54 -24.21 -10.26
C TRP A 26 -15.05 -24.07 -11.69
N GLN A 27 -16.12 -24.78 -12.05
CA GLN A 27 -16.73 -24.72 -13.37
C GLN A 27 -17.54 -23.43 -13.57
N GLU A 28 -18.25 -22.96 -12.54
CA GLU A 28 -18.90 -21.64 -12.50
C GLU A 28 -17.88 -20.50 -12.58
N ILE A 29 -16.75 -20.61 -11.87
CA ILE A 29 -15.63 -19.66 -12.01
C ILE A 29 -15.12 -19.69 -13.44
N LYS A 30 -14.81 -20.86 -14.01
CA LYS A 30 -14.27 -20.97 -15.36
C LYS A 30 -15.19 -20.35 -16.42
N LEU A 31 -16.50 -20.51 -16.28
CA LEU A 31 -17.51 -19.87 -17.14
C LEU A 31 -17.59 -18.35 -16.92
N SER A 32 -17.43 -17.88 -15.68
CA SER A 32 -17.34 -16.45 -15.33
C SER A 32 -16.08 -15.79 -15.87
N VAL A 33 -14.90 -16.44 -15.76
CA VAL A 33 -13.64 -15.89 -16.28
C VAL A 33 -13.60 -15.97 -17.81
N HIS A 34 -14.29 -16.90 -18.47
CA HIS A 34 -14.35 -16.91 -19.94
C HIS A 34 -15.08 -15.67 -20.51
N SER A 35 -16.03 -15.11 -19.76
CA SER A 35 -16.67 -13.83 -20.08
C SER A 35 -15.77 -12.61 -19.83
N LEU A 36 -14.79 -12.70 -18.93
CA LEU A 36 -13.89 -11.59 -18.59
C LEU A 36 -12.56 -11.65 -19.35
N ALA A 37 -12.06 -12.85 -19.66
CA ALA A 37 -10.82 -13.08 -20.40
C ALA A 37 -10.96 -12.72 -21.89
N MET A 38 -12.14 -12.91 -22.50
CA MET A 38 -12.43 -12.37 -23.84
C MET A 38 -12.37 -10.83 -23.84
N ASN A 39 -12.92 -10.19 -22.80
CA ASN A 39 -12.85 -8.74 -22.66
C ASN A 39 -11.44 -8.23 -22.43
N MET A 40 -10.58 -8.96 -21.70
CA MET A 40 -9.19 -8.54 -21.47
C MET A 40 -8.36 -8.60 -22.76
N ALA A 41 -8.59 -9.61 -23.61
CA ALA A 41 -7.91 -9.73 -24.90
C ALA A 41 -8.41 -8.67 -25.91
N GLU A 42 -9.72 -8.40 -25.96
CA GLU A 42 -10.28 -7.32 -26.78
C GLU A 42 -9.84 -5.92 -26.29
N PHE A 43 -9.84 -5.69 -24.98
CA PHE A 43 -9.41 -4.44 -24.35
C PHE A 43 -7.93 -4.11 -24.60
N MET A 44 -7.08 -5.14 -24.64
CA MET A 44 -5.66 -4.96 -24.95
C MET A 44 -5.40 -4.80 -26.45
N HIS A 45 -6.25 -5.33 -27.34
CA HIS A 45 -6.08 -5.14 -28.79
C HIS A 45 -6.56 -3.76 -29.27
N GLU A 46 -7.66 -3.24 -28.73
CA GLU A 46 -8.18 -1.90 -29.10
C GLU A 46 -7.25 -0.76 -28.64
N SER A 47 -6.42 -0.99 -27.62
CA SER A 47 -5.47 0.00 -27.10
C SER A 47 -4.12 0.03 -27.84
N ILE A 48 -3.83 -0.95 -28.71
CA ILE A 48 -2.51 -1.09 -29.37
C ILE A 48 -2.49 -0.48 -30.78
N GLU A 49 -3.62 -0.44 -31.51
CA GLU A 49 -3.60 -0.04 -32.93
C GLU A 49 -3.39 1.46 -33.21
N GLU A 50 -3.53 2.38 -32.23
CA GLU A 50 -3.31 3.82 -32.47
C GLU A 50 -1.94 4.36 -32.00
N GLN A 51 -1.07 3.55 -31.39
CA GLN A 51 0.15 4.06 -30.76
C GLN A 51 1.44 3.26 -31.03
N GLU A 52 1.50 2.49 -32.12
CA GLU A 52 2.71 1.76 -32.56
C GLU A 52 3.72 2.61 -33.38
N ARG A 53 3.72 3.95 -33.24
CA ARG A 53 4.79 4.78 -33.83
C ARG A 53 5.64 5.40 -32.73
N ASP A 54 6.82 4.80 -32.55
CA ASP A 54 8.02 5.33 -31.90
C ASP A 54 8.25 5.06 -30.40
N LEU A 55 7.75 3.95 -29.83
CA LEU A 55 8.25 3.47 -28.53
C LEU A 55 9.37 2.46 -28.76
N GLN A 56 10.62 2.94 -28.69
CA GLN A 56 11.77 2.07 -28.45
C GLN A 56 11.55 1.39 -27.10
N GLU A 57 11.52 0.05 -27.07
CA GLU A 57 11.48 -0.72 -25.82
C GLU A 57 12.76 -0.43 -25.04
N GLU A 58 12.74 0.59 -24.19
CA GLU A 58 13.71 0.72 -23.11
C GLU A 58 13.43 -0.40 -22.11
N GLU A 59 14.36 -1.35 -22.03
CA GLU A 59 14.36 -2.43 -21.05
C GLU A 59 14.47 -1.81 -19.64
N PHE A 60 13.33 -1.57 -18.99
CA PHE A 60 13.28 -1.10 -17.62
C PHE A 60 13.70 -2.25 -16.69
N GLU A 61 14.83 -2.10 -16.00
CA GLU A 61 15.21 -3.02 -14.93
C GLU A 61 14.17 -2.98 -13.82
N PHE A 62 13.64 -4.16 -13.47
CA PHE A 62 12.78 -4.30 -12.31
C PHE A 62 13.56 -3.90 -11.06
N ALA A 63 12.98 -3.02 -10.25
CA ALA A 63 13.51 -2.70 -8.93
C ALA A 63 13.72 -4.02 -8.14
N PRO A 64 14.83 -4.14 -7.39
CA PRO A 64 15.15 -5.34 -6.64
C PRO A 64 13.98 -5.75 -5.73
N ALA A 65 13.72 -7.05 -5.64
CA ALA A 65 12.58 -7.60 -4.91
C ALA A 65 12.63 -7.34 -3.39
N ALA A 66 13.80 -6.95 -2.87
CA ALA A 66 14.01 -6.55 -1.50
C ALA A 66 14.73 -5.20 -1.48
N LEU A 67 14.24 -4.29 -0.64
CA LEU A 67 15.00 -3.13 -0.24
C LEU A 67 16.18 -3.63 0.60
N ASP A 68 17.38 -3.17 0.27
CA ASP A 68 18.55 -3.43 1.10
C ASP A 68 18.42 -2.58 2.36
N ASP A 69 17.82 -3.16 3.41
CA ASP A 69 17.68 -2.53 4.73
C ASP A 69 19.00 -2.52 5.52
N SER A 70 20.14 -2.82 4.88
CA SER A 70 21.43 -2.66 5.52
C SER A 70 21.64 -1.19 5.88
N LEU A 71 22.10 -0.96 7.11
CA LEU A 71 22.44 0.39 7.55
C LEU A 71 23.52 0.92 6.60
N PRO A 72 23.38 2.16 6.08
CA PRO A 72 24.40 2.73 5.22
C PRO A 72 25.76 2.69 5.92
N ASP A 73 26.79 2.19 5.22
CA ASP A 73 28.16 2.07 5.74
C ASP A 73 28.77 3.41 6.19
N VAL A 74 28.16 4.52 5.78
CA VAL A 74 28.55 5.88 6.17
C VAL A 74 27.41 6.53 6.95
N VAL A 75 27.51 6.45 8.28
CA VAL A 75 26.70 7.28 9.19
C VAL A 75 27.49 8.57 9.41
N ASP A 76 27.14 9.60 8.65
CA ASP A 76 27.61 10.95 8.94
C ASP A 76 27.22 11.33 10.36
N LEU A 77 28.16 11.88 11.13
CA LEU A 77 27.84 12.48 12.42
C LEU A 77 26.90 13.65 12.18
N LEU A 78 25.78 13.70 12.92
CA LEU A 78 24.74 14.71 12.75
C LEU A 78 24.77 15.72 13.89
N GLN A 79 24.56 16.99 13.55
CA GLN A 79 24.30 18.07 14.47
C GLN A 79 22.82 18.41 14.45
N GLU A 80 22.24 18.53 15.64
CA GLU A 80 20.88 19.00 15.84
C GLU A 80 20.80 20.53 15.73
N ILE A 81 19.78 21.00 15.00
CA ILE A 81 19.39 22.40 14.87
C ILE A 81 17.90 22.53 15.21
N HIS A 82 17.52 23.59 15.91
CA HIS A 82 16.13 23.83 16.27
C HIS A 82 15.52 24.89 15.36
N GLN A 83 14.45 24.54 14.64
CA GLN A 83 13.69 25.47 13.79
C GLN A 83 12.56 26.19 14.54
N GLY A 84 12.20 25.71 15.73
CA GLY A 84 11.08 26.16 16.55
C GLY A 84 11.46 27.16 17.64
N THR A 85 10.56 27.35 18.61
CA THR A 85 10.82 28.17 19.82
C THR A 85 11.31 27.29 20.97
N GLU A 86 11.74 27.91 22.06
CA GLU A 86 12.17 27.17 23.27
C GLU A 86 11.03 26.33 23.89
N GLU A 87 9.78 26.76 23.71
CA GLU A 87 8.59 26.06 24.19
C GLU A 87 8.10 24.95 23.24
N ASP A 88 8.35 25.08 21.93
CA ASP A 88 8.00 24.11 20.88
C ASP A 88 9.23 23.80 20.01
N PRO A 89 10.18 22.99 20.52
CA PRO A 89 11.40 22.69 19.80
C PRO A 89 11.11 21.78 18.60
N ARG A 90 11.52 22.25 17.42
CA ARG A 90 11.39 21.55 16.14
C ARG A 90 12.78 21.11 15.65
N PRO A 91 13.27 19.95 16.07
CA PRO A 91 14.63 19.52 15.74
C PRO A 91 14.73 19.13 14.27
N THR A 92 15.88 19.42 13.68
CA THR A 92 16.31 18.95 12.35
C THR A 92 17.80 18.64 12.44
N PHE A 93 18.30 17.80 11.55
CA PHE A 93 19.67 17.31 11.61
C PHE A 93 20.44 17.67 10.35
N ILE A 94 21.67 18.13 10.53
CA ILE A 94 22.60 18.47 9.45
C ILE A 94 23.93 17.73 9.71
N SER A 95 24.62 17.28 8.67
CA SER A 95 25.93 16.64 8.81
C SER A 95 26.95 17.59 9.46
N THR A 96 27.71 17.08 10.43
CA THR A 96 28.82 17.81 11.07
C THR A 96 30.01 17.98 10.15
N LEU A 97 30.05 17.25 9.03
CA LEU A 97 31.15 17.28 8.06
C LEU A 97 31.07 18.49 7.11
N LEU A 98 30.00 19.29 7.17
CA LEU A 98 29.86 20.49 6.36
C LEU A 98 30.85 21.57 6.77
N GLU A 99 31.44 22.22 5.77
CA GLU A 99 32.26 23.42 5.97
C GLU A 99 31.41 24.58 6.53
N GLU A 100 31.96 25.36 7.45
CA GLU A 100 31.23 26.44 8.12
C GLU A 100 30.48 27.43 7.19
N PRO A 101 31.05 27.96 6.09
CA PRO A 101 30.30 28.89 5.25
C PRO A 101 29.06 28.26 4.61
N LEU A 102 29.14 26.98 4.21
CA LEU A 102 28.03 26.25 3.60
C LEU A 102 27.00 25.83 4.66
N LYS A 103 27.47 25.47 5.86
CA LYS A 103 26.62 25.10 6.98
C LYS A 103 25.70 26.24 7.39
N ASP A 104 26.24 27.46 7.51
CA ASP A 104 25.45 28.64 7.86
C ASP A 104 24.41 28.97 6.77
N GLU A 105 24.78 28.81 5.50
CA GLU A 105 23.86 28.99 4.36
C GLU A 105 22.71 27.97 4.40
N ILE A 106 23.00 26.70 4.69
CA ILE A 106 21.98 25.65 4.82
C ILE A 106 21.08 25.92 6.03
N ILE A 107 21.63 26.31 7.18
CA ILE A 107 20.83 26.64 8.37
C ILE A 107 19.88 27.81 8.06
N ALA A 108 20.37 28.86 7.40
CA ALA A 108 19.53 29.98 6.97
C ALA A 108 18.40 29.51 6.03
N LEU A 109 18.72 28.68 5.04
CA LEU A 109 17.74 28.12 4.12
C LEU A 109 16.67 27.30 4.85
N LEU A 110 17.05 26.44 5.79
CA LEU A 110 16.11 25.63 6.55
C LEU A 110 15.17 26.50 7.40
N HIS A 111 15.66 27.61 7.96
CA HIS A 111 14.81 28.56 8.67
C HIS A 111 13.83 29.31 7.75
N ASP A 112 14.26 29.65 6.52
CA ASP A 112 13.40 30.30 5.53
C ASP A 112 12.25 29.40 5.06
N PHE A 113 12.50 28.08 4.95
CA PHE A 113 11.54 27.06 4.51
C PHE A 113 10.95 26.24 5.66
N LYS A 114 10.89 26.80 6.87
CA LYS A 114 10.35 26.10 8.06
C LYS A 114 8.90 25.60 7.89
N ASP A 115 8.13 26.21 7.00
CA ASP A 115 6.74 25.88 6.68
C ASP A 115 6.59 24.69 5.73
N CYS A 116 7.67 24.25 5.09
CA CYS A 116 7.68 23.09 4.19
C CYS A 116 7.86 21.76 4.94
N PHE A 117 8.19 21.81 6.22
CA PHE A 117 8.37 20.66 7.10
C PHE A 117 7.13 20.44 7.96
N ALA A 118 6.94 19.19 8.40
CA ALA A 118 5.90 18.81 9.33
C ALA A 118 6.50 17.92 10.42
N TRP A 119 6.39 18.36 11.67
CA TRP A 119 6.82 17.61 12.84
C TRP A 119 5.67 16.82 13.44
N ASP A 120 4.45 17.37 13.32
CA ASP A 120 3.21 16.71 13.70
C ASP A 120 2.32 16.46 12.49
N TYR A 121 1.44 15.45 12.61
CA TYR A 121 0.54 15.05 11.53
C TYR A 121 -0.43 16.18 11.12
N HIS A 122 -0.86 17.00 12.08
CA HIS A 122 -1.78 18.12 11.84
C HIS A 122 -1.16 19.24 10.98
N GLU A 123 0.17 19.27 10.84
CA GLU A 123 0.91 20.28 10.07
C GLU A 123 1.00 19.97 8.58
N ILE A 124 0.50 18.80 8.16
CA ILE A 124 0.31 18.43 6.76
C ILE A 124 -1.18 18.63 6.43
N PRO A 125 -1.67 19.88 6.27
CA PRO A 125 -3.00 20.07 5.74
C PRO A 125 -2.98 19.56 4.31
N GLY A 126 -3.74 18.48 4.06
CA GLY A 126 -3.96 18.00 2.69
C GLY A 126 -4.51 19.13 1.81
N LEU A 127 -4.46 18.92 0.49
CA LEU A 127 -5.05 19.87 -0.45
C LEU A 127 -6.54 20.08 -0.15
N ASP A 128 -7.00 21.32 -0.33
CA ASP A 128 -8.42 21.63 -0.20
C ASP A 128 -9.23 20.73 -1.12
N ARG A 129 -10.29 20.12 -0.58
CA ARG A 129 -11.19 19.25 -1.35
C ARG A 129 -11.92 20.01 -2.45
N GLY A 130 -12.06 21.34 -2.32
CA GLY A 130 -12.54 22.22 -3.38
C GLY A 130 -11.55 22.40 -4.53
N LEU A 131 -10.24 22.26 -4.27
CA LEU A 131 -9.18 22.36 -5.26
C LEU A 131 -8.93 21.03 -5.98
N VAL A 132 -8.74 19.95 -5.23
CA VAL A 132 -8.50 18.60 -5.75
C VAL A 132 -9.32 17.58 -4.97
N GLU A 133 -10.21 16.89 -5.67
CA GLU A 133 -10.93 15.73 -5.14
C GLU A 133 -10.72 14.54 -6.08
N HIS A 134 -10.18 13.44 -5.54
CA HIS A 134 -10.16 12.19 -6.27
C HIS A 134 -11.51 11.49 -6.13
N LYS A 135 -12.16 11.19 -7.25
CA LYS A 135 -13.40 10.41 -7.29
C LYS A 135 -13.09 9.01 -7.77
N LEU A 136 -13.43 8.01 -6.94
CA LEU A 136 -13.42 6.61 -7.35
C LEU A 136 -14.69 6.34 -8.17
N PRO A 137 -14.62 6.15 -9.50
CA PRO A 137 -15.80 5.93 -10.32
C PRO A 137 -16.42 4.57 -9.99
N MET A 138 -17.67 4.58 -9.52
CA MET A 138 -18.44 3.36 -9.27
C MET A 138 -19.36 3.05 -10.45
N LYS A 139 -19.51 1.77 -10.78
CA LYS A 139 -20.51 1.32 -11.76
C LYS A 139 -21.92 1.65 -11.23
N LYS A 140 -22.76 2.22 -12.10
CA LYS A 140 -24.17 2.54 -11.76
C LYS A 140 -24.91 1.26 -11.40
N GLY A 141 -25.70 1.32 -10.32
CA GLY A 141 -26.53 0.19 -9.86
C GLY A 141 -25.80 -0.82 -8.96
N CYS A 142 -24.52 -0.63 -8.65
CA CYS A 142 -23.83 -1.47 -7.67
C CYS A 142 -24.31 -1.19 -6.25
N LEU A 143 -24.56 -2.25 -5.48
CA LEU A 143 -24.94 -2.18 -4.07
C LEU A 143 -23.69 -2.09 -3.19
N LEU A 144 -23.77 -1.32 -2.10
CA LEU A 144 -22.73 -1.27 -1.09
C LEU A 144 -22.66 -2.60 -0.33
N VAL A 145 -21.44 -3.15 -0.18
CA VAL A 145 -21.20 -4.39 0.55
C VAL A 145 -20.50 -4.07 1.87
N LYS A 146 -21.16 -4.35 3.00
CA LYS A 146 -20.53 -4.25 4.32
C LYS A 146 -19.59 -5.43 4.53
N GLN A 147 -18.28 -5.18 4.56
CA GLN A 147 -17.29 -6.20 4.89
C GLN A 147 -17.25 -6.44 6.41
N ALA A 148 -17.19 -7.71 6.81
CA ALA A 148 -17.00 -8.06 8.22
C ALA A 148 -15.57 -7.75 8.67
N ARG A 149 -15.42 -7.24 9.90
CA ARG A 149 -14.10 -6.99 10.51
C ARG A 149 -13.29 -8.28 10.50
N ARG A 150 -12.07 -8.23 9.96
CA ARG A 150 -11.13 -9.36 10.07
C ARG A 150 -10.64 -9.45 11.52
N TRP A 151 -10.39 -10.68 11.97
CA TRP A 151 -9.84 -10.88 13.31
C TRP A 151 -8.43 -10.30 13.37
N MET A 152 -8.17 -9.50 14.41
CA MET A 152 -6.84 -8.98 14.74
C MET A 152 -6.34 -9.68 16.00
N SER A 153 -5.02 -9.87 16.11
CA SER A 153 -4.42 -10.44 17.31
C SER A 153 -4.51 -9.44 18.47
N MET A 154 -4.46 -9.96 19.71
CA MET A 154 -4.48 -9.13 20.92
C MET A 154 -3.25 -8.22 21.04
N GLU A 155 -2.14 -8.57 20.37
CA GLU A 155 -0.91 -7.76 20.37
C GLU A 155 -0.98 -6.59 19.36
N THR A 156 -1.68 -6.78 18.24
CA THR A 156 -1.78 -5.79 17.16
C THR A 156 -2.94 -4.82 17.36
N GLU A 157 -4.06 -5.28 17.91
CA GLU A 157 -5.24 -4.43 18.15
C GLU A 157 -4.93 -3.14 18.96
N PRO A 158 -4.16 -3.16 20.07
CA PRO A 158 -3.85 -1.93 20.80
C PRO A 158 -2.98 -0.96 19.99
N LYS A 159 -2.01 -1.46 19.22
CA LYS A 159 -1.13 -0.63 18.37
C LYS A 159 -1.91 0.07 17.25
N VAL A 160 -2.82 -0.66 16.62
CA VAL A 160 -3.71 -0.10 15.59
C VAL A 160 -4.61 0.97 16.19
N LYS A 161 -5.10 0.76 17.42
CA LYS A 161 -5.96 1.72 18.10
C LYS A 161 -5.20 3.03 18.42
N GLU A 162 -3.99 2.92 18.95
CA GLU A 162 -3.11 4.07 19.22
C GLU A 162 -2.83 4.87 17.94
N GLU A 163 -2.52 4.17 16.84
CA GLU A 163 -2.28 4.81 15.54
C GLU A 163 -3.55 5.50 14.99
N ILE A 164 -4.73 4.90 15.14
CA ILE A 164 -5.99 5.54 14.74
C ILE A 164 -6.23 6.82 15.55
N GLU A 165 -6.01 6.78 16.87
CA GLU A 165 -6.16 7.96 17.74
C GLU A 165 -5.15 9.07 17.38
N ARG A 166 -3.96 8.70 16.88
CA ARG A 166 -2.95 9.65 16.37
C ARG A 166 -3.36 10.35 15.06
N LEU A 167 -4.12 9.68 14.20
CA LEU A 167 -4.52 10.18 12.88
C LEU A 167 -5.80 11.03 12.89
N VAL A 168 -6.57 11.00 13.98
CA VAL A 168 -7.86 11.70 14.13
C VAL A 168 -7.64 13.08 14.75
#